data_AF-A0A375D536-F1
#
_entry.id   AF-A0A375D536-F1
#
_cell.length_a   1.000
_cell.length_b   1.000
_cell.length_c   1.000
_cell.angle_alpha   90.00
_cell.angle_beta   90.00
_cell.angle_gamma   90.00
#
_symmetry.space_group_name_H-M   'P 1'
#
loop_
_entity.id
_entity.type
_entity.pdbx_description
1 polymer ?
#
loop_
_entity_poly.entity_id
_entity_poly.type
_entity_poly.pdbx_seq_one_letter_code
_entity_poly.pdbx_strand_id
1 'polypeptide(L)'
;MPAHQSPVHRLAPAHPNSPPLSLAPGLRATFETAINHEPTEPERTALALCARYCRLADVSPPFGAETLAWRGSAYVYVFGWDSGGRRRLFEVFRNQQGALEPVLAFQYPVPLRKLFRHDLDPLYSDRR
;
A
#
# COMPACT_ATOMS: atom_id res chain seq x y z
N MET A 1 -35.85 -49.05 15.93
CA MET A 1 -35.39 -47.74 15.42
C MET A 1 -33.89 -47.86 15.14
N PRO A 2 -33.41 -47.47 13.96
CA PRO A 2 -32.17 -47.99 13.36
C PRO A 2 -30.91 -47.21 13.76
N ALA A 3 -29.78 -47.93 13.76
CA ALA A 3 -28.43 -47.40 13.86
C ALA A 3 -28.01 -46.73 12.54
N HIS A 4 -27.47 -45.52 12.60
CA HIS A 4 -26.88 -44.85 11.45
C HIS A 4 -25.38 -44.64 11.66
N GLN A 5 -24.62 -45.26 10.75
CA GLN A 5 -23.17 -45.23 10.63
C GLN A 5 -22.68 -43.90 10.03
N SER A 6 -21.44 -43.53 10.38
CA SER A 6 -20.67 -42.39 9.89
C SER A 6 -20.36 -42.41 8.38
N PRO A 7 -20.12 -41.25 7.77
CA PRO A 7 -19.23 -41.13 6.60
C PRO A 7 -17.86 -40.56 6.98
N VAL A 8 -16.82 -41.29 6.53
CA VAL A 8 -15.40 -40.95 6.60
C VAL A 8 -15.10 -39.79 5.65
N HIS A 9 -14.55 -38.68 6.14
CA HIS A 9 -13.98 -37.63 5.29
C HIS A 9 -12.45 -37.69 5.24
N ARG A 10 -11.97 -37.86 4.01
CA ARG A 10 -10.59 -37.94 3.54
C ARG A 10 -9.73 -36.74 3.95
N LEU A 11 -8.55 -37.08 4.47
CA LEU A 11 -7.19 -36.63 4.09
C LEU A 11 -6.99 -35.16 3.68
N ALA A 12 -6.31 -34.43 4.56
CA ALA A 12 -5.63 -33.17 4.28
C ALA A 12 -4.49 -33.35 3.25
N PRO A 13 -4.23 -32.39 2.36
CA PRO A 13 -2.99 -32.37 1.58
C PRO A 13 -1.82 -31.96 2.49
N ALA A 14 -0.77 -32.79 2.53
CA ALA A 14 0.51 -32.42 3.11
C ALA A 14 1.18 -31.35 2.26
N HIS A 15 1.53 -30.20 2.86
CA HIS A 15 2.41 -29.22 2.23
C HIS A 15 3.88 -29.69 2.35
N PRO A 16 4.67 -29.66 1.27
CA PRO A 16 6.08 -30.01 1.33
C PRO A 16 6.88 -28.94 2.07
N ASN A 17 7.70 -29.40 3.02
CA ASN A 17 8.73 -28.62 3.71
C ASN A 17 9.61 -27.86 2.71
N SER A 18 9.59 -26.53 2.79
CA SER A 18 10.54 -25.65 2.10
C SER A 18 11.49 -25.02 3.13
N PRO A 19 12.81 -24.94 2.87
CA PRO A 19 13.81 -24.52 3.86
C PRO A 19 13.76 -23.01 4.15
N PRO A 20 14.30 -22.56 5.30
CA PRO A 20 14.22 -21.17 5.72
C PRO A 20 15.26 -20.27 5.04
N LEU A 21 14.80 -19.09 4.61
CA LEU A 21 15.46 -17.78 4.58
C LEU A 21 16.96 -17.74 4.25
N SER A 22 17.29 -17.20 3.08
CA SER A 22 18.56 -16.50 2.86
C SER A 22 18.28 -15.02 2.61
N LEU A 23 18.44 -14.19 3.65
CA LEU A 23 18.47 -12.73 3.52
C LEU A 23 19.91 -12.33 3.17
N ALA A 24 20.13 -11.92 1.91
CA ALA A 24 21.36 -11.25 1.52
C ALA A 24 21.31 -9.76 1.97
N PRO A 25 22.40 -9.20 2.52
CA PRO A 25 22.47 -7.82 2.94
C PRO A 25 22.75 -6.92 1.73
N GLY A 26 21.81 -6.04 1.40
CA GLY A 26 21.98 -5.12 0.27
C GLY A 26 20.76 -4.25 0.05
N LEU A 27 20.31 -3.53 1.08
CA LEU A 27 19.27 -2.51 0.95
C LEU A 27 19.82 -1.30 0.18
N ARG A 28 19.96 -1.46 -1.14
CA ARG A 28 19.88 -0.36 -2.09
C ARG A 28 18.48 -0.42 -2.68
N ALA A 29 17.54 0.26 -2.02
CA ALA A 29 16.23 0.48 -2.59
C ALA A 29 16.39 1.47 -3.75
N THR A 30 16.69 0.92 -4.93
CA THR A 30 16.61 1.64 -6.19
C THR A 30 15.12 1.82 -6.46
N PHE A 31 14.57 2.97 -6.09
CA PHE A 31 13.19 3.33 -6.45
C PHE A 31 13.18 3.82 -7.90
N GLU A 32 13.44 2.90 -8.83
CA GLU A 32 13.02 3.07 -10.21
C GLU A 32 11.52 2.83 -10.23
N THR A 33 10.75 3.92 -10.25
CA THR A 33 9.34 3.80 -10.58
C THR A 33 9.23 3.28 -12.00
N ALA A 34 8.87 2.01 -12.13
CA ALA A 34 8.54 1.44 -13.42
C ALA A 34 7.31 2.19 -13.96
N ILE A 35 7.51 2.86 -15.10
CA ILE A 35 6.45 3.51 -15.89
C ILE A 35 5.45 2.46 -16.44
N ASN A 36 5.66 1.17 -16.13
CA ASN A 36 4.86 0.01 -16.56
C ASN A 36 4.33 -0.82 -15.39
N HIS A 37 4.12 -0.24 -14.19
CA HIS A 37 3.49 -0.97 -13.09
C HIS A 37 1.98 -1.06 -13.30
N GLU A 38 1.46 -2.28 -13.50
CA GLU A 38 0.02 -2.51 -13.49
C GLU A 38 -0.47 -2.44 -12.04
N PRO A 39 -1.44 -1.55 -11.70
CA PRO A 39 -1.89 -1.40 -10.33
C PRO A 39 -2.52 -2.69 -9.82
N THR A 40 -2.12 -3.11 -8.62
CA THR A 40 -2.74 -4.22 -7.89
C THR A 40 -4.19 -3.90 -7.51
N GLU A 41 -5.00 -4.89 -7.14
CA GLU A 41 -6.40 -4.66 -6.73
C GLU A 41 -6.56 -3.63 -5.60
N PRO A 42 -5.73 -3.64 -4.52
CA PRO A 42 -5.75 -2.56 -3.52
C PRO A 42 -5.41 -1.19 -4.10
N GLU A 43 -4.43 -1.09 -5.00
CA GLU A 43 -4.06 0.17 -5.65
C GLU A 43 -5.18 0.70 -6.57
N ARG A 44 -5.83 -0.17 -7.34
CA ARG A 44 -7.02 0.17 -8.16
C ARG A 44 -8.16 0.68 -7.29
N THR A 45 -8.42 0.01 -6.18
CA THR A 45 -9.47 0.40 -5.24
C THR A 45 -9.17 1.77 -4.64
N ALA A 46 -7.94 2.00 -4.18
CA ALA A 46 -7.51 3.29 -3.65
C ALA A 46 -7.62 4.41 -4.71
N LEU A 47 -7.20 4.15 -5.94
CA LEU A 47 -7.36 5.08 -7.06
C LEU A 47 -8.83 5.43 -7.32
N ALA A 48 -9.71 4.43 -7.35
CA ALA A 48 -11.14 4.66 -7.57
C ALA A 48 -11.77 5.51 -6.45
N LEU A 49 -11.36 5.28 -5.19
CA LEU A 49 -11.78 6.09 -4.05
C LEU A 49 -11.32 7.54 -4.19
N CYS A 50 -10.05 7.77 -4.52
CA CYS A 50 -9.47 9.12 -4.57
C CYS A 50 -9.82 9.91 -5.84
N ALA A 51 -10.01 9.25 -6.98
CA ALA A 51 -10.22 9.91 -8.28
C ALA A 51 -11.41 10.87 -8.29
N ARG A 52 -12.42 10.59 -7.46
CA ARG A 52 -13.65 11.41 -7.36
C ARG A 52 -13.49 12.64 -6.45
N TYR A 53 -12.46 12.68 -5.61
CA TYR A 53 -12.36 13.62 -4.49
C TYR A 53 -11.02 14.35 -4.39
N CYS A 54 -10.11 14.19 -5.36
CA CYS A 54 -8.87 14.97 -5.39
C CYS A 54 -9.20 16.47 -5.47
N ARG A 55 -8.74 17.23 -4.47
CA ARG A 55 -8.93 18.69 -4.37
C ARG A 55 -7.61 19.46 -4.31
N LEU A 56 -6.47 18.80 -4.53
CA LEU A 56 -5.20 19.50 -4.54
C LEU A 56 -5.12 20.43 -5.75
N ALA A 57 -4.86 21.72 -5.49
CA ALA A 57 -4.63 22.70 -6.53
C ALA A 57 -3.42 22.30 -7.38
N ASP A 58 -3.50 22.54 -8.69
CA ASP A 58 -2.49 22.23 -9.68
C ASP A 58 -2.12 20.74 -9.80
N VAL A 59 -2.95 19.83 -9.27
CA VAL A 59 -2.76 18.38 -9.43
C VAL A 59 -3.94 17.80 -10.19
N SER A 60 -3.65 17.17 -11.33
CA SER A 60 -4.65 16.58 -12.22
C SER A 60 -4.34 15.11 -12.53
N PRO A 61 -5.32 14.35 -13.03
CA PRO A 61 -5.07 13.03 -13.58
C PRO A 61 -3.99 13.04 -14.69
N PRO A 62 -3.34 11.89 -14.96
CA PRO A 62 -3.54 10.59 -14.31
C PRO A 62 -3.08 10.60 -12.85
N PHE A 63 -3.68 9.73 -12.03
CA PHE A 63 -3.24 9.50 -10.65
C PHE A 63 -2.53 8.15 -10.55
N GLY A 64 -1.56 8.05 -9.66
CA GLY A 64 -0.82 6.84 -9.36
C GLY A 64 -1.15 6.32 -7.96
N ALA A 65 -1.03 5.01 -7.77
CA ALA A 65 -1.04 4.39 -6.46
C ALA A 65 0.04 3.32 -6.40
N GLU A 66 0.69 3.21 -5.24
CA GLU A 66 1.76 2.25 -5.01
C GLU A 66 1.65 1.69 -3.58
N THR A 67 2.09 0.45 -3.41
CA THR A 67 2.09 -0.26 -2.13
C THR A 67 3.46 -0.18 -1.44
N LEU A 68 3.46 0.24 -0.19
CA LEU A 68 4.60 0.28 0.72
C LEU A 68 4.42 -0.75 1.85
N ALA A 69 5.34 -1.71 1.95
CA ALA A 69 5.45 -2.57 3.13
C ALA A 69 6.22 -1.85 4.25
N TRP A 70 5.61 -1.68 5.43
CA TRP A 70 6.25 -1.04 6.58
C TRP A 70 5.78 -1.64 7.89
N ARG A 71 6.73 -2.01 8.77
CA ARG A 71 6.48 -2.59 10.11
C ARG A 71 5.45 -3.74 10.10
N GLY A 72 5.55 -4.64 9.13
CA GLY A 72 4.66 -5.79 9.01
C GLY A 72 3.25 -5.45 8.52
N SER A 73 3.03 -4.28 7.95
CA SER A 73 1.76 -3.88 7.34
C SER A 73 1.97 -3.36 5.92
N ALA A 74 1.00 -3.60 5.04
CA ALA A 74 0.96 -3.03 3.71
C ALA A 74 0.16 -1.72 3.74
N TYR A 75 0.75 -0.67 3.18
CA TYR A 75 0.11 0.63 3.01
C TYR A 75 0.00 0.92 1.53
N VAL A 76 -1.14 1.44 1.09
CA VAL A 76 -1.33 1.92 -0.29
C VAL A 76 -1.37 3.43 -0.23
N TYR A 77 -0.49 4.11 -0.95
CA TYR A 77 -0.51 5.56 -1.06
C TYR A 77 -0.92 5.98 -2.46
N VAL A 78 -1.75 7.01 -2.54
CA VAL A 78 -2.23 7.58 -3.80
C VAL A 78 -1.58 8.95 -4.01
N PHE A 79 -1.13 9.22 -5.23
CA PHE A 79 -0.46 10.46 -5.59
C PHE A 79 -0.88 10.95 -6.98
N GLY A 80 -0.67 12.24 -7.22
CA GLY A 80 -0.77 12.85 -8.55
C GLY A 80 0.50 13.61 -8.89
N TRP A 81 0.47 14.33 -10.01
CA TRP A 81 1.58 15.17 -10.47
C TRP A 81 1.17 16.63 -10.48
N ASP A 82 2.00 17.49 -9.90
CA ASP A 82 1.84 18.94 -10.05
C ASP A 82 2.29 19.42 -11.44
N SER A 83 2.01 20.68 -11.75
CA SER A 83 2.45 21.34 -13.00
C SER A 83 3.97 21.33 -13.22
N GLY A 84 4.76 21.11 -12.16
CA GLY A 84 6.22 20.95 -12.22
C GLY A 84 6.67 19.49 -12.37
N GLY A 85 5.75 18.55 -12.58
CA GLY A 85 6.04 17.12 -12.71
C GLY A 85 6.43 16.44 -11.40
N ARG A 86 6.27 17.10 -10.25
CA ARG A 86 6.55 16.50 -8.93
C ARG A 86 5.35 15.72 -8.45
N ARG A 87 5.62 14.61 -7.76
CA ARG A 87 4.56 13.84 -7.13
C ARG A 87 3.99 14.58 -5.93
N ARG A 88 2.67 14.54 -5.79
CA ARG A 88 1.91 15.13 -4.69
C ARG A 88 1.08 14.03 -4.03
N LEU A 89 1.27 13.83 -2.72
CA LEU A 89 0.56 12.81 -1.96
C LEU A 89 -0.89 13.24 -1.70
N PHE A 90 -1.84 12.33 -1.89
CA PHE A 90 -3.26 12.58 -1.59
C PHE A 90 -3.69 11.93 -0.28
N GLU A 91 -3.59 10.60 -0.22
CA GLU A 91 -4.20 9.78 0.81
C GLU A 91 -3.37 8.52 0.98
N VAL A 92 -3.35 8.00 2.21
CA VAL A 92 -2.67 6.74 2.51
C VAL A 92 -3.64 5.83 3.23
N PHE A 93 -3.75 4.62 2.72
CA PHE A 93 -4.57 3.56 3.29
C PHE A 93 -3.67 2.50 3.89
N ARG A 94 -4.13 1.86 4.96
CA ARG A 94 -3.58 0.61 5.46
C ARG A 94 -4.43 -0.53 4.92
N ASN A 95 -3.79 -1.52 4.31
CA ASN A 95 -4.48 -2.73 3.87
C ASN A 95 -4.59 -3.71 5.05
N GLN A 96 -5.81 -3.92 5.51
CA GLN A 96 -6.18 -4.88 6.54
C GLN A 96 -7.00 -6.01 5.90
N GLN A 97 -6.33 -7.10 5.54
CA GLN A 97 -6.97 -8.30 4.98
C GLN A 97 -7.88 -8.02 3.78
N GLY A 98 -7.49 -7.07 2.92
CA GLY A 98 -8.25 -6.69 1.72
C GLY A 98 -9.17 -5.47 1.92
N ALA A 99 -9.36 -5.00 3.14
CA ALA A 99 -10.02 -3.72 3.42
C ALA A 99 -8.99 -2.59 3.46
N LEU A 100 -9.30 -1.46 2.81
CA LEU A 100 -8.46 -0.27 2.82
C LEU A 100 -8.99 0.73 3.85
N GLU A 101 -8.25 0.89 4.93
CA GLU A 101 -8.57 1.82 6.01
C GLU A 101 -7.75 3.11 5.83
N PRO A 102 -8.37 4.30 5.73
CA PRO A 102 -7.62 5.55 5.63
C PRO A 102 -6.81 5.80 6.90
N VAL A 103 -5.60 6.30 6.74
CA VAL A 103 -4.67 6.57 7.83
C VAL A 103 -4.67 8.06 8.10
N LEU A 104 -4.63 8.47 9.37
CA LEU A 104 -4.47 9.89 9.69
C LEU A 104 -3.06 10.36 9.28
N ALA A 105 -2.93 11.55 8.70
CA ALA A 105 -1.66 12.01 8.12
C ALA A 105 -0.47 12.01 9.10
N PHE A 106 -0.69 12.28 10.39
CA PHE A 106 0.36 12.21 11.41
C PHE A 106 0.83 10.77 11.73
N GLN A 107 0.06 9.76 11.32
CA GLN A 107 0.36 8.33 11.48
C GLN A 107 0.93 7.70 10.21
N TYR A 108 1.13 8.48 9.14
CA TYR A 108 1.68 7.94 7.90
C TYR A 108 3.05 7.26 8.13
N PRO A 109 3.33 6.18 7.40
CA PRO A 109 4.64 5.53 7.45
C PRO A 109 5.78 6.51 7.22
N VAL A 110 6.78 6.51 8.11
CA VAL A 110 7.97 7.37 8.02
C VAL A 110 8.66 7.32 6.64
N PRO A 111 8.75 6.18 5.92
CA PRO A 111 9.32 6.17 4.57
C PRO A 111 8.61 7.08 3.57
N LEU A 112 7.29 7.31 3.69
CA LEU A 112 6.55 8.22 2.81
C LEU A 112 7.02 9.65 2.95
N ARG A 113 7.46 10.07 4.14
CA ARG A 113 8.05 11.39 4.34
C ARG A 113 9.27 11.61 3.46
N LYS A 114 10.07 10.58 3.17
CA LYS A 114 11.21 10.71 2.27
C LYS A 114 10.80 10.90 0.80
N LEU A 115 9.69 10.28 0.39
CA LEU A 115 9.15 10.33 -0.97
C LEU A 115 8.36 11.62 -1.22
N PHE A 116 7.63 12.11 -0.23
CA PHE A 116 6.70 13.23 -0.31
C PHE A 116 7.05 14.32 0.71
N ARG A 117 8.34 14.72 0.74
CA ARG A 117 8.85 15.72 1.69
C ARG A 117 8.05 17.02 1.65
N HIS A 118 7.76 17.49 0.44
CA HIS A 118 7.00 18.73 0.23
C HIS A 118 5.61 18.71 0.85
N ASP A 119 4.93 17.56 0.85
CA ASP A 119 3.58 17.44 1.39
C ASP A 119 3.60 17.14 2.90
N LEU A 120 4.60 16.40 3.38
CA LEU A 120 4.60 15.88 4.75
C LEU A 120 5.45 16.68 5.73
N ASP A 121 6.55 17.32 5.31
CA ASP A 121 7.37 18.13 6.23
C ASP A 121 6.57 19.24 6.95
N PRO A 122 5.60 19.93 6.32
CA PRO A 122 4.77 20.91 7.03
C PRO A 122 3.96 20.31 8.19
N LEU A 123 3.60 19.02 8.13
CA LEU A 123 2.83 18.35 9.19
C LEU A 123 3.68 18.01 10.43
N TYR A 124 5.00 17.96 10.27
CA TYR A 124 5.96 17.66 11.35
C TYR A 124 6.79 18.89 11.75
N SER A 125 6.55 20.02 11.10
CA SER A 125 7.16 21.29 11.46
C SER A 125 6.33 21.91 12.57
N ASP A 126 6.67 21.58 13.82
CA ASP A 126 6.04 22.24 14.95
C ASP A 126 6.36 23.74 14.94
N ARG A 127 5.31 24.50 15.25
CA ARG A 127 5.27 25.96 15.40
C ARG A 127 6.45 26.46 16.23
N ARG A 128 7.21 27.41 15.69
CA ARG A 128 7.93 28.37 16.54
C ARG A 128 6.95 29.30 17.22
#